data_AF-A0A3Q2CQT0-F1
#
_entry.id   AF-A0A3Q2CQT0-F1
#
_cell.length_a   1.000
_cell.length_b   1.000
_cell.length_c   1.000
_cell.angle_alpha   90.00
_cell.angle_beta   90.00
_cell.angle_gamma   90.00
#
_symmetry.space_group_name_H-M   'P 1'
#
loop_
_entity.id
_entity.type
_entity.pdbx_description
1 polymer ?
#
loop_
_entity_poly.entity_id
_entity_poly.type
_entity_poly.pdbx_seq_one_letter_code
_entity_poly.pdbx_strand_id
1 'polypeptide(L)'
;MEEEGRKLLEEGIRKKLISPGRGELSTFPNGTKVVFHYRSSLCDGTVLDDSRTMGGRSKPMELILGKKFKLAVWERIVITMRKGEVAEFTCDTKHTALYPLVSQSLRNISVGKDPLEGQRHCCGIAQIHSHHSLGHKDLDHLQANPQPLVFAIELLEVSQVMCGRSSPFLQDTL
;
A
#
# COMPACT_ATOMS: atom_id res chain seq x y z
N MET A 1 2.28 15.03 18.13
CA MET A 1 1.89 13.62 17.93
C MET A 1 0.38 13.44 18.12
N GLU A 2 -0.23 14.07 19.13
CA GLU A 2 -1.68 14.00 19.38
C GLU A 2 -2.55 14.63 18.28
N GLU A 3 -2.14 15.76 17.70
CA GLU A 3 -2.92 16.42 16.65
C GLU A 3 -3.09 15.54 15.40
N GLU A 4 -2.03 14.83 15.00
CA GLU A 4 -2.07 13.94 13.84
C GLU A 4 -2.94 12.71 14.11
N GLY A 5 -2.90 12.17 15.33
CA GLY A 5 -3.79 11.09 15.76
C GLY A 5 -5.27 11.50 15.74
N ARG A 6 -5.57 12.74 16.12
CA ARG A 6 -6.94 13.29 16.05
C ARG A 6 -7.42 13.43 14.60
N LYS A 7 -6.57 13.96 13.70
CA LYS A 7 -6.91 14.07 12.26
C LYS A 7 -7.20 12.70 11.65
N LEU A 8 -6.37 11.70 11.91
CA LEU A 8 -6.62 10.33 11.47
C LEU A 8 -7.97 9.80 12.00
N LEU A 9 -8.27 10.04 13.28
CA LEU A 9 -9.53 9.57 13.87
C LEU A 9 -10.75 10.21 13.20
N GLU A 10 -10.72 11.51 12.91
CA GLU A 10 -11.77 12.22 12.17
C GLU A 10 -11.92 11.69 10.73
N GLU A 11 -10.82 11.25 10.13
CA GLU A 11 -10.82 10.59 8.83
C GLU A 11 -11.33 9.15 8.91
N GLY A 12 -11.59 8.57 10.09
CA GLY A 12 -12.02 7.16 10.24
C GLY A 12 -10.85 6.17 10.22
N ILE A 13 -9.68 6.60 10.71
CA ILE A 13 -8.45 5.80 10.79
C ILE A 13 -7.95 5.82 12.24
N ARG A 14 -7.88 4.64 12.87
CA ARG A 14 -7.35 4.50 14.22
C ARG A 14 -5.93 3.95 14.16
N LYS A 15 -4.94 4.78 14.51
CA LYS A 15 -3.55 4.36 14.65
C LYS A 15 -3.29 3.81 16.05
N LYS A 16 -2.65 2.65 16.13
CA LYS A 16 -2.09 2.06 17.35
C LYS A 16 -0.60 1.84 17.12
N LEU A 17 0.24 2.59 17.84
CA LEU A 17 1.69 2.40 17.80
C LEU A 17 2.06 1.09 18.51
N ILE A 18 2.84 0.23 17.84
CA ILE A 18 3.33 -1.04 18.40
C ILE A 18 4.79 -0.90 18.83
N SER A 19 5.62 -0.34 17.96
CA SER A 19 7.03 -0.05 18.25
C SER A 19 7.40 1.30 17.65
N PRO A 20 8.01 2.22 18.42
CA PRO A 20 8.45 3.49 17.88
C PRO A 20 9.57 3.30 16.85
N GLY A 21 9.55 4.11 15.81
CA GLY A 21 10.68 4.24 14.89
C GLY A 21 11.82 5.08 15.48
N ARG A 22 12.84 5.33 14.67
CA ARG A 22 14.05 6.09 15.04
C ARG A 22 14.13 7.40 14.26
N GLY A 23 14.83 8.38 14.84
CA GLY A 23 15.07 9.68 14.21
C GLY A 23 13.82 10.55 14.11
N GLU A 24 13.92 11.64 13.35
CA GLU A 24 12.80 12.55 13.13
C GLU A 24 11.78 12.07 12.10
N LEU A 25 10.54 12.56 12.20
CA LEU A 25 9.53 12.31 11.18
C LEU A 25 10.00 12.95 9.86
N SER A 26 10.01 12.18 8.79
CA SER A 26 10.41 12.66 7.46
C SER A 26 9.36 13.60 6.86
N THR A 27 9.75 14.46 5.92
CA THR A 27 8.85 15.45 5.29
C THR A 27 8.03 14.91 4.11
N PHE A 28 8.24 13.65 3.72
CA PHE A 28 7.50 12.90 2.68
C PHE A 28 6.97 13.72 1.48
N PRO A 29 7.79 14.51 0.76
CA PRO A 29 7.35 15.19 -0.45
C PRO A 29 6.91 14.21 -1.55
N ASN A 30 6.11 14.69 -2.51
CA ASN A 30 5.72 13.90 -3.68
C ASN A 30 6.96 13.34 -4.41
N GLY A 31 6.90 12.06 -4.79
CA GLY A 31 8.04 11.33 -5.36
C GLY A 31 8.91 10.62 -4.31
N THR A 32 8.65 10.78 -3.01
CA THR A 32 9.32 9.98 -1.98
C THR A 32 9.00 8.50 -2.17
N LYS A 33 10.03 7.66 -2.20
CA LYS A 33 9.89 6.21 -2.13
C LYS A 33 9.87 5.79 -0.67
N VAL A 34 8.90 4.96 -0.33
CA VAL A 34 8.80 4.30 0.96
C VAL A 34 8.83 2.78 0.75
N VAL A 35 9.54 2.08 1.63
CA VAL A 35 9.64 0.62 1.62
C VAL A 35 9.15 0.12 2.96
N PHE A 36 8.19 -0.79 2.96
CA PHE A 36 7.58 -1.30 4.19
C PHE A 36 7.09 -2.73 4.05
N HIS A 37 7.03 -3.45 5.17
CA HIS A 37 6.22 -4.66 5.25
C HIS A 37 4.81 -4.33 5.71
N TYR A 38 3.86 -5.14 5.26
CA TYR A 38 2.47 -4.99 5.64
C TYR A 38 1.85 -6.37 5.93
N ARG A 39 0.89 -6.36 6.84
CA ARG A 39 -0.09 -7.43 7.03
C ARG A 39 -1.47 -6.81 7.04
N SER A 40 -2.37 -7.32 6.21
CA SER A 40 -3.76 -6.90 6.14
C SER A 40 -4.65 -7.99 6.72
N SER A 41 -5.60 -7.62 7.56
CA SER A 41 -6.56 -8.56 8.14
C SER A 41 -7.95 -7.94 8.25
N LEU A 42 -8.95 -8.81 8.38
CA LEU A 42 -10.27 -8.43 8.89
C LEU A 42 -10.17 -8.00 10.36
N CYS A 43 -11.20 -7.32 10.87
CA CYS A 43 -11.25 -6.89 12.27
C CYS A 43 -11.36 -8.04 13.28
N ASP A 44 -11.74 -9.25 12.83
CA ASP A 44 -11.75 -10.47 13.65
C ASP A 44 -10.37 -11.16 13.73
N GLY A 45 -9.36 -10.64 13.03
CA GLY A 45 -8.00 -11.19 13.00
C GLY A 45 -7.72 -12.13 11.82
N THR A 46 -8.70 -12.45 10.97
CA THR A 46 -8.49 -13.25 9.76
C THR A 46 -7.53 -12.53 8.81
N VAL A 47 -6.35 -13.11 8.58
CA VAL A 47 -5.32 -12.53 7.70
C VAL A 47 -5.71 -12.71 6.24
N LEU A 48 -5.64 -11.63 5.47
CA LEU A 48 -5.87 -11.62 4.03
C LEU A 48 -4.55 -11.68 3.25
N ASP A 49 -3.57 -10.87 3.66
CA ASP A 49 -2.30 -10.74 2.96
C ASP A 49 -1.19 -10.41 3.96
N ASP A 50 0.00 -10.95 3.74
CA ASP A 50 1.19 -10.67 4.53
C ASP A 50 2.42 -10.68 3.61
N SER A 51 3.07 -9.53 3.45
CA SER A 51 4.22 -9.40 2.54
C SER A 51 5.45 -10.20 2.96
N ARG A 52 5.46 -10.74 4.18
CA ARG A 52 6.52 -11.65 4.66
C ARG A 52 6.35 -13.07 4.15
N THR A 53 5.12 -13.48 3.84
CA THR A 53 4.78 -14.87 3.47
C THR A 53 4.33 -15.01 2.03
N MET A 54 3.75 -13.96 1.44
CA MET A 54 3.29 -13.96 0.05
C MET A 54 4.42 -14.25 -0.94
N GLY A 55 4.13 -15.06 -1.97
CA GLY A 55 5.07 -15.37 -3.05
C GLY A 55 6.31 -16.18 -2.64
N GLY A 56 6.35 -16.69 -1.40
CA GLY A 56 7.49 -17.45 -0.88
C GLY A 56 8.79 -16.63 -0.74
N ARG A 57 8.71 -15.32 -0.91
CA ARG A 57 9.81 -14.37 -0.80
C ARG A 57 9.31 -13.27 0.11
N SER A 58 9.94 -13.06 1.27
CA SER A 58 9.61 -11.97 2.20
C SER A 58 9.98 -10.61 1.59
N LYS A 59 9.27 -10.21 0.52
CA LYS A 59 9.54 -9.03 -0.28
C LYS A 59 8.71 -7.86 0.24
N PRO A 60 9.34 -6.78 0.71
CA PRO A 60 8.61 -5.60 1.15
C PRO A 60 7.88 -4.92 -0.01
N MET A 61 6.85 -4.16 0.33
CA MET A 61 6.15 -3.29 -0.60
C MET A 61 6.97 -2.03 -0.86
N GLU A 62 7.00 -1.58 -2.11
CA GLU A 62 7.54 -0.28 -2.50
C GLU A 62 6.41 0.63 -2.98
N LEU A 63 6.34 1.84 -2.44
CA LEU A 63 5.33 2.83 -2.79
C LEU A 63 6.00 4.18 -3.07
N ILE A 64 5.62 4.83 -4.17
CA ILE A 64 6.06 6.19 -4.49
C ILE A 64 4.91 7.13 -4.17
N LEU A 65 5.11 8.01 -3.19
CA LEU A 65 4.09 8.95 -2.71
C LEU A 65 3.73 10.00 -3.77
N GLY A 66 2.48 10.44 -3.78
CA GLY A 66 2.02 11.49 -4.69
C GLY A 66 1.75 11.02 -6.13
N LYS A 67 1.84 9.71 -6.39
CA LYS A 67 1.47 9.09 -7.68
C LYS A 67 0.01 8.62 -7.71
N LYS A 68 -0.79 8.98 -6.69
CA LYS A 68 -2.20 8.59 -6.53
C LYS A 68 -2.36 7.07 -6.59
N PHE A 69 -1.65 6.37 -5.70
CA PHE A 69 -1.80 4.93 -5.57
C PHE A 69 -3.27 4.56 -5.35
N LYS A 70 -3.69 3.43 -5.94
CA LYS A 70 -5.10 3.01 -5.93
C LYS A 70 -5.68 2.87 -4.51
N LEU A 71 -4.84 2.58 -3.53
CA LEU A 71 -5.21 2.53 -2.11
C LEU A 71 -4.65 3.74 -1.36
N ALA A 72 -5.29 4.90 -1.52
CA ALA A 72 -4.81 6.18 -0.99
C ALA A 72 -4.56 6.18 0.53
N VAL A 73 -5.31 5.36 1.29
CA VAL A 73 -5.12 5.23 2.74
C VAL A 73 -3.71 4.75 3.12
N TRP A 74 -3.03 3.98 2.26
CA TRP A 74 -1.64 3.57 2.51
C TRP A 74 -0.67 4.75 2.45
N GLU A 75 -0.82 5.65 1.48
CA GLU A 75 -0.04 6.90 1.48
C GLU A 75 -0.32 7.71 2.75
N ARG A 76 -1.60 7.83 3.14
CA ARG A 76 -2.04 8.61 4.30
C ARG A 76 -1.48 8.11 5.64
N ILE A 77 -1.43 6.80 5.86
CA ILE A 77 -0.95 6.22 7.12
C ILE A 77 0.58 6.22 7.21
N VAL A 78 1.28 5.94 6.11
CA VAL A 78 2.74 5.81 6.09
C VAL A 78 3.43 7.16 6.35
N ILE A 79 2.86 8.29 5.90
CA ILE A 79 3.43 9.62 6.17
C ILE A 79 3.40 10.00 7.66
N THR A 80 2.66 9.26 8.49
CA THR A 80 2.62 9.47 9.94
C THR A 80 3.68 8.66 10.69
N MET A 81 4.44 7.82 9.99
CA MET A 81 5.37 6.84 10.56
C MET A 81 6.82 7.32 10.47
N ARG A 82 7.60 7.02 11.52
CA ARG A 82 9.06 7.15 11.50
C ARG A 82 9.70 5.90 10.89
N LYS A 83 10.92 6.05 10.36
CA LYS A 83 11.69 4.89 9.88
C LYS A 83 11.91 3.90 11.03
N GLY A 84 11.64 2.61 10.78
CA GLY A 84 11.65 1.54 11.77
C GLY A 84 10.41 1.44 12.66
N GLU A 85 9.39 2.28 12.45
CA GLU A 85 8.14 2.23 13.21
C GLU A 85 7.29 1.02 12.81
N VAL A 86 6.68 0.38 13.81
CA VAL A 86 5.64 -0.63 13.64
C VAL A 86 4.33 -0.08 14.21
N ALA A 87 3.28 -0.03 13.39
CA ALA A 87 1.97 0.45 13.81
C ALA A 87 0.84 -0.34 13.15
N GLU A 88 -0.27 -0.46 13.85
CA GLU A 88 -1.54 -1.00 13.34
C GLU A 88 -2.50 0.15 13.05
N PHE A 89 -3.18 0.07 11.91
CA PHE A 89 -4.16 1.05 11.46
C PHE A 89 -5.49 0.34 11.19
N THR A 90 -6.50 0.62 12.00
CA THR A 90 -7.87 0.21 11.69
C THR A 90 -8.51 1.28 10.82
N CYS A 91 -8.91 0.92 9.61
CA CYS A 91 -9.45 1.85 8.61
C CYS A 91 -10.89 1.50 8.28
N ASP A 92 -11.78 2.49 8.34
CA ASP A 92 -13.20 2.34 7.98
C ASP A 92 -13.40 1.91 6.53
N THR A 93 -14.56 1.31 6.24
CA THR A 93 -14.94 0.76 4.92
C THR A 93 -14.70 1.71 3.74
N LYS A 94 -14.90 3.03 3.94
CA LYS A 94 -14.67 4.05 2.90
C LYS A 94 -13.23 4.07 2.35
N HIS A 95 -12.27 3.59 3.13
CA HIS A 95 -10.85 3.52 2.78
C HIS A 95 -10.44 2.16 2.20
N THR A 96 -11.25 1.11 2.43
CA THR A 96 -10.87 -0.29 2.16
C THR A 96 -11.64 -0.89 0.97
N ALA A 97 -12.63 -0.19 0.42
CA ALA A 97 -13.44 -0.68 -0.70
C ALA A 97 -12.63 -1.12 -1.94
N LEU A 98 -11.47 -0.50 -2.19
CA LEU A 98 -10.58 -0.85 -3.31
C LEU A 98 -9.52 -1.91 -2.93
N TYR A 99 -9.48 -2.34 -1.67
CA TYR A 99 -8.49 -3.31 -1.19
C TYR A 99 -8.52 -4.64 -1.97
N PRO A 100 -9.68 -5.24 -2.31
CA PRO A 100 -9.70 -6.50 -3.08
C PRO A 100 -8.94 -6.41 -4.41
N LEU A 101 -9.11 -5.31 -5.16
CA LEU A 101 -8.44 -5.10 -6.45
C LEU A 101 -6.93 -4.88 -6.31
N VAL A 102 -6.53 -4.19 -5.23
CA VAL A 102 -5.13 -3.91 -4.92
C VAL A 102 -4.44 -5.18 -4.43
N SER A 103 -5.07 -5.94 -3.53
CA SER A 103 -4.61 -7.25 -3.07
C SER A 103 -4.42 -8.22 -4.23
N GLN A 104 -5.40 -8.30 -5.15
CA GLN A 104 -5.26 -9.11 -6.37
C GLN A 104 -3.99 -8.78 -7.15
N SER A 105 -3.73 -7.48 -7.35
CA SER A 105 -2.54 -7.01 -8.05
C SER A 105 -1.26 -7.39 -7.30
N LEU A 106 -1.24 -7.23 -5.98
CA LEU A 106 -0.10 -7.58 -5.12
C LEU A 106 0.16 -9.09 -5.09
N ARG A 107 -0.88 -9.93 -5.06
CA ARG A 107 -0.79 -11.39 -5.16
C ARG A 107 -0.17 -11.81 -6.49
N ASN A 108 -0.64 -11.24 -7.60
CA ASN A 108 -0.07 -11.50 -8.93
C ASN A 108 1.43 -11.13 -9.00
N ILE A 109 1.78 -9.95 -8.49
CA ILE A 109 3.17 -9.48 -8.44
C ILE A 109 4.04 -10.40 -7.56
N SER A 110 3.50 -10.88 -6.43
CA SER A 110 4.25 -11.72 -5.49
C SER A 110 4.72 -13.05 -6.12
N VAL A 111 3.95 -13.60 -7.06
CA VAL A 111 4.29 -14.82 -7.80
C VAL A 111 4.99 -14.54 -9.14
N GLY A 112 5.37 -13.28 -9.39
CA GLY A 112 6.14 -12.89 -10.58
C GLY A 112 5.33 -12.68 -11.85
N LYS A 113 3.99 -12.60 -11.78
CA LYS A 113 3.18 -12.21 -12.93
C LYS A 113 3.34 -10.72 -13.19
N ASP A 114 3.46 -10.35 -14.47
CA ASP A 114 3.55 -8.94 -14.87
C ASP A 114 2.24 -8.21 -14.54
N PRO A 115 2.28 -7.05 -13.84
CA PRO A 115 1.11 -6.19 -13.63
C PRO A 115 0.31 -5.86 -14.91
N LEU A 116 0.99 -5.85 -16.06
CA LEU A 116 0.44 -5.51 -17.37
C LEU A 116 -0.18 -6.71 -18.11
N GLU A 117 0.11 -7.95 -17.68
CA GLU A 117 -0.44 -9.14 -18.36
C GLU A 117 -1.97 -9.23 -18.25
N GLY A 118 -2.56 -8.74 -17.15
CA GLY A 118 -4.02 -8.65 -16.99
C GLY A 118 -4.68 -7.45 -17.71
N GLN A 119 -3.88 -6.54 -18.28
CA GLN A 119 -4.36 -5.38 -19.07
C GLN A 119 -4.30 -5.64 -20.58
N ARG A 120 -3.77 -6.79 -21.02
CA ARG A 120 -3.83 -7.22 -22.42
C ARG A 120 -5.27 -7.62 -22.75
N HIS A 121 -6.06 -6.61 -23.06
CA HIS A 121 -7.38 -6.72 -23.65
C HIS A 121 -7.20 -7.31 -25.06
N CYS A 122 -7.25 -8.64 -25.20
CA CYS A 122 -7.44 -9.22 -26.52
C CYS A 122 -8.86 -8.88 -26.98
N CYS A 123 -8.96 -8.04 -28.00
CA CYS A 123 -10.20 -7.83 -28.75
C CYS A 123 -10.77 -9.18 -29.19
N GLY A 124 -12.01 -9.50 -28.79
CA GLY A 124 -12.73 -10.67 -29.28
C GLY A 124 -13.81 -11.15 -28.33
N ILE A 125 -15.03 -10.66 -28.55
CA ILE A 125 -16.37 -11.19 -28.21
C ILE A 125 -16.44 -12.63 -27.61
N ALA A 126 -15.86 -12.87 -26.43
CA ALA A 126 -15.90 -14.18 -25.78
C ALA A 126 -15.66 -14.10 -24.27
N GLN A 127 -16.34 -13.19 -23.56
CA GLN A 127 -16.44 -13.23 -22.10
C GLN A 127 -17.53 -12.27 -21.62
N ILE A 128 -18.80 -12.60 -21.84
CA ILE A 128 -19.94 -11.86 -21.27
C ILE A 128 -20.59 -12.62 -20.10
N HIS A 129 -20.16 -13.84 -19.77
CA HIS A 129 -20.76 -14.64 -18.69
C HIS A 129 -19.71 -15.24 -17.73
N SER A 130 -19.00 -14.43 -16.93
CA SER A 130 -18.23 -14.91 -15.74
C SER A 130 -17.55 -13.82 -14.87
N HIS A 131 -18.03 -12.57 -14.85
CA HIS A 131 -17.25 -11.41 -14.33
C HIS A 131 -17.56 -10.94 -12.90
N HIS A 132 -17.65 -11.84 -11.91
CA HIS A 132 -17.75 -11.41 -10.50
C HIS A 132 -16.68 -11.99 -9.56
N SER A 133 -15.72 -12.76 -10.08
CA SER A 133 -14.65 -13.34 -9.26
C SER A 133 -13.28 -12.81 -9.67
N LEU A 134 -12.51 -12.35 -8.68
CA LEU A 134 -11.08 -12.05 -8.74
C LEU A 134 -10.23 -13.34 -8.77
N GLY A 135 -10.85 -14.51 -8.63
CA GLY A 135 -10.18 -15.80 -8.56
C GLY A 135 -9.69 -16.17 -7.16
N HIS A 136 -10.00 -15.35 -6.14
CA HIS A 136 -9.70 -15.63 -4.74
C HIS A 136 -10.95 -15.43 -3.89
N LYS A 137 -11.44 -16.50 -3.27
CA LYS A 137 -12.72 -16.52 -2.56
C LYS A 137 -12.81 -15.48 -1.43
N ASP A 138 -11.70 -15.26 -0.74
CA ASP A 138 -11.57 -14.27 0.32
C ASP A 138 -11.72 -12.84 -0.21
N LEU A 139 -11.08 -12.51 -1.34
CA LEU A 139 -11.21 -11.21 -1.99
C LEU A 139 -12.59 -11.00 -2.61
N ASP A 140 -13.19 -12.06 -3.18
CA ASP A 140 -14.55 -12.02 -3.71
C ASP A 140 -15.58 -11.73 -2.61
N HIS A 141 -15.44 -12.42 -1.47
CA HIS A 141 -16.28 -12.16 -0.30
C HIS A 141 -16.10 -10.75 0.25
N LEU A 142 -14.87 -10.26 0.31
CA LEU A 142 -14.58 -8.91 0.77
C LEU A 142 -15.11 -7.84 -0.20
N GLN A 143 -15.09 -8.11 -1.50
CA GLN A 143 -15.67 -7.22 -2.51
C GLN A 143 -17.20 -7.19 -2.44
N ALA A 144 -17.84 -8.34 -2.21
CA ALA A 144 -19.28 -8.43 -2.04
C ALA A 144 -19.76 -7.81 -0.70
N ASN A 145 -18.91 -7.85 0.34
CA ASN A 145 -19.21 -7.35 1.68
C ASN A 145 -18.10 -6.39 2.16
N PRO A 146 -18.10 -5.14 1.66
CA PRO A 146 -17.10 -4.14 2.07
C PRO A 146 -17.16 -3.89 3.58
N GLN A 147 -16.00 -3.99 4.24
CA GLN A 147 -15.89 -3.86 5.69
C GLN A 147 -14.57 -3.17 6.08
N PRO A 148 -14.45 -2.68 7.33
CA PRO A 148 -13.21 -2.14 7.84
C PRO A 148 -12.10 -3.20 7.83
N LEU A 149 -10.85 -2.75 7.67
CA LEU A 149 -9.67 -3.62 7.69
C LEU A 149 -8.64 -3.08 8.68
N VAL A 150 -7.77 -3.99 9.13
CA VAL A 150 -6.59 -3.64 9.93
C VAL A 150 -5.34 -3.83 9.07
N PHE A 151 -4.53 -2.77 8.97
CA PHE A 151 -3.22 -2.80 8.33
C PHE A 151 -2.13 -2.67 9.38
N ALA A 152 -1.35 -3.71 9.61
CA ALA A 152 -0.11 -3.64 10.36
C ALA A 152 1.03 -3.29 9.41
N ILE A 153 1.73 -2.18 9.65
CA ILE A 153 2.81 -1.67 8.79
C ILE A 153 4.11 -1.62 9.59
N GLU A 154 5.19 -2.08 8.99
CA GLU A 154 6.57 -1.85 9.45
C GLU A 154 7.32 -1.03 8.40
N LEU A 155 7.59 0.24 8.69
CA LEU A 155 8.25 1.14 7.77
C LEU A 155 9.77 0.92 7.80
N LEU A 156 10.34 0.40 6.72
CA LEU A 156 11.76 0.05 6.64
C LEU A 156 12.63 1.21 6.14
N GLU A 157 12.18 1.87 5.07
CA GLU A 157 12.97 2.89 4.39
C GLU A 157 12.09 4.05 3.91
N VAL A 158 12.67 5.25 3.96
CA VAL A 158 12.15 6.47 3.34
C VAL A 158 13.31 7.08 2.57
N SER A 159 13.19 7.18 1.25
CA SER A 159 14.23 7.73 0.39
C SER A 159 13.66 8.69 -0.66
N GLN A 160 14.38 9.77 -0.93
CA GLN A 160 14.04 10.70 -1.99
C GLN A 160 14.42 10.08 -3.33
N VAL A 161 13.43 9.80 -4.19
CA VAL A 161 13.74 9.48 -5.58
C VAL A 161 14.11 10.80 -6.23
N MET A 162 15.40 10.99 -6.54
CA MET A 162 15.80 12.12 -7.39
C MET A 162 15.12 11.94 -8.75
N CYS A 163 13.95 12.54 -8.93
CA CYS A 163 13.45 12.81 -10.27
C CYS A 163 14.49 13.73 -10.90
N GLY A 164 15.19 13.22 -11.93
CA GLY A 164 16.47 13.71 -12.41
C GLY A 164 16.68 15.21 -12.23
N ARG A 165 17.61 15.58 -11.34
CA ARG A 165 18.33 16.82 -11.55
C ARG A 165 19.03 16.63 -12.89
N SER A 166 18.68 17.41 -13.90
CA SER A 166 19.69 17.89 -14.82
C SER A 166 20.88 18.33 -13.95
N SER A 167 22.03 17.67 -14.13
CA SER A 167 23.27 18.10 -13.51
C SER A 167 23.44 19.60 -13.75
N PRO A 168 23.65 20.45 -12.72
CA PRO A 168 24.16 21.79 -12.94
C PRO A 168 25.68 21.80 -13.13
N PHE A 169 26.36 20.65 -13.13
CA PHE A 169 27.80 20.55 -13.38
C PHE A 169 28.06 20.09 -14.82
N LEU A 170 27.92 21.04 -15.75
CA LEU A 170 28.63 21.12 -17.03
C LEU A 170 28.33 22.50 -17.65
N GLN A 171 28.72 23.55 -16.94
CA GLN A 171 29.18 24.79 -17.56
C GLN A 171 30.57 25.06 -16.98
N ASP A 172 31.47 25.49 -17.85
CA ASP A 172 32.90 25.77 -17.64
C ASP A 172 33.84 24.57 -17.79
N THR A 173 34.04 24.11 -19.03
CA THR A 173 35.39 23.97 -19.60
C THR A 173 35.30 24.02 -21.14
N LEU A 174 35.87 25.11 -21.69
CA LEU A 174 36.17 25.44 -23.10
C LEU A 174 35.03 25.97 -23.99
#